data_AF-A0A942KQJ4-F1
#
_entry.id   AF-A0A942KQJ4-F1
#
_cell.length_a   1.000
_cell.length_b   1.000
_cell.length_c   1.000
_cell.angle_alpha   90.00
_cell.angle_beta   90.00
_cell.angle_gamma   90.00
#
_symmetry.space_group_name_H-M   'P 1'
#
loop_
_entity.id
_entity.type
_entity.pdbx_description
1 polymer ?
#
loop_
_entity_poly.entity_id
_entity_poly.type
_entity_poly.pdbx_seq_one_letter_code
_entity_poly.pdbx_strand_id
1 'polypeptide(L)'
;MTRRNEEHVDERAYPFFHHVYGRDGYVCEYNSTSGAKPTKVLSIEGFYHKYCAYCGRKALPIQGELEKGRGFFTGYYDIGHCCVCKDAMDEVEHNNKLIELKKKHEQELKELENLKPKMNQEVISSLVKKSFEEKHAQLEKDLKHCEKYGYMSESTLTMVGVTIVEGNKNV
;
A
#
# COMPACT_ATOMS: atom_id res chain seq x y z
N MET A 1 -47.24 0.56 11.86
CA MET A 1 -46.28 -0.57 11.76
C MET A 1 -44.85 -0.01 11.69
N THR A 2 -44.33 0.53 12.79
CA THR A 2 -43.08 1.35 12.78
C THR A 2 -41.91 0.74 13.57
N ARG A 3 -42.10 -0.39 14.27
CA ARG A 3 -41.09 -0.95 15.18
C ARG A 3 -40.04 -1.90 14.57
N ARG A 4 -40.21 -2.42 13.33
CA ARG A 4 -39.31 -3.45 12.76
C ARG A 4 -38.03 -2.93 12.11
N ASN A 5 -37.86 -1.61 11.97
CA ASN A 5 -36.66 -1.03 11.36
C ASN A 5 -35.60 -0.65 12.40
N GLU A 6 -35.98 -0.35 13.64
CA GLU A 6 -35.05 -0.01 14.72
C GLU A 6 -34.27 -1.23 15.21
N GLU A 7 -34.89 -2.42 15.28
CA GLU A 7 -34.24 -3.69 15.66
C GLU A 7 -33.11 -4.13 14.71
N HIS A 8 -33.03 -3.52 13.53
CA HIS A 8 -32.01 -3.84 12.53
C HIS A 8 -30.71 -3.04 12.73
N VAL A 9 -30.78 -1.91 13.43
CA VAL A 9 -29.68 -0.96 13.57
C VAL A 9 -28.86 -1.34 14.79
N ASP A 10 -27.61 -1.72 14.55
CA ASP A 10 -26.64 -1.93 15.62
C ASP A 10 -26.26 -0.58 16.24
N GLU A 11 -26.17 -0.53 17.58
CA GLU A 11 -25.91 0.69 18.33
C GLU A 11 -24.58 1.36 17.92
N ARG A 12 -23.60 0.57 17.45
CA ARG A 12 -22.32 1.07 16.93
C ARG A 12 -22.47 1.93 15.68
N ALA A 13 -23.59 1.82 14.96
CA ALA A 13 -23.87 2.60 13.76
C ALA A 13 -24.49 3.98 14.07
N TYR A 14 -25.00 4.20 15.30
CA TYR A 14 -25.68 5.45 15.66
C TYR A 14 -24.82 6.71 15.49
N PRO A 15 -23.52 6.74 15.84
CA PRO A 15 -22.69 7.92 15.62
C PRO A 15 -22.62 8.36 14.14
N PHE A 16 -22.82 7.41 13.22
CA PHE A 16 -22.62 7.60 11.78
C PHE A 16 -23.90 7.88 11.00
N PHE A 17 -25.02 7.30 11.46
CA PHE A 17 -26.29 7.29 10.72
C PHE A 17 -27.51 7.71 11.56
N HIS A 18 -27.30 8.47 12.64
CA HIS A 18 -28.36 8.90 13.57
C HIS A 18 -29.59 9.57 12.92
N HIS A 19 -29.40 10.34 11.85
CA HIS A 19 -30.50 11.03 11.15
C HIS A 19 -31.35 10.11 10.26
N VAL A 20 -30.85 8.92 9.90
CA VAL A 20 -31.51 8.02 8.94
C VAL A 20 -32.71 7.31 9.58
N TYR A 21 -32.82 7.27 10.91
CA TYR A 21 -33.82 6.45 11.61
C TYR A 21 -34.58 7.19 12.74
N GLY A 22 -34.62 8.53 12.75
CA GLY A 22 -35.03 9.27 13.95
C GLY A 22 -36.19 10.27 13.88
N ARG A 23 -36.48 10.94 12.76
CA ARG A 23 -37.54 12.00 12.73
C ARG A 23 -37.96 12.30 11.30
N ASP A 24 -39.27 12.29 11.07
CA ASP A 24 -39.98 12.89 9.95
C ASP A 24 -39.61 12.45 8.52
N GLY A 25 -40.34 11.45 8.02
CA GLY A 25 -41.18 11.53 6.80
C GLY A 25 -40.70 12.09 5.46
N TYR A 26 -39.49 12.64 5.30
CA TYR A 26 -38.95 13.14 4.03
C TYR A 26 -37.57 12.53 3.79
N VAL A 27 -37.50 11.60 2.83
CA VAL A 27 -36.91 11.77 1.49
C VAL A 27 -35.40 11.99 1.59
N CYS A 28 -34.67 10.96 1.14
CA CYS A 28 -33.39 11.03 0.43
C CYS A 28 -32.50 12.22 0.85
N GLU A 29 -31.35 12.00 1.46
CA GLU A 29 -30.17 11.54 0.73
C GLU A 29 -28.96 11.98 1.60
N TYR A 30 -27.80 11.30 1.49
CA TYR A 30 -26.52 11.99 1.68
C TYR A 30 -26.23 12.62 3.06
N ASN A 31 -26.18 11.84 4.17
CA ASN A 31 -25.55 12.28 5.44
C ASN A 31 -24.93 11.13 6.26
N SER A 32 -23.90 10.46 5.75
CA SER A 32 -23.00 9.71 6.65
C SER A 32 -22.05 10.71 7.32
N THR A 33 -22.01 10.77 8.65
CA THR A 33 -21.03 11.61 9.35
C THR A 33 -19.61 11.05 9.19
N SER A 34 -18.60 11.87 9.48
CA SER A 34 -17.19 11.47 9.40
C SER A 34 -16.91 10.22 10.25
N GLY A 35 -16.23 9.23 9.66
CA GLY A 35 -15.82 8.00 10.33
C GLY A 35 -16.58 6.73 9.96
N ALA A 36 -17.67 6.82 9.18
CA ALA A 36 -18.30 5.64 8.60
C ALA A 36 -17.33 4.88 7.68
N LYS A 37 -17.33 3.55 7.75
CA LYS A 37 -16.46 2.68 6.94
C LYS A 37 -17.27 1.81 5.98
N PRO A 38 -16.79 1.59 4.75
CA PRO A 38 -17.46 0.72 3.81
C PRO A 38 -17.49 -0.72 4.32
N THR A 39 -18.59 -1.38 4.04
CA THR A 39 -18.83 -2.80 4.35
C THR A 39 -19.08 -3.55 3.05
N LYS A 40 -19.03 -4.88 3.07
CA LYS A 40 -19.34 -5.68 1.90
C LYS A 40 -20.77 -5.48 1.43
N VAL A 41 -20.88 -5.21 0.13
CA VAL A 41 -22.14 -5.01 -0.55
C VAL A 41 -22.23 -5.84 -1.82
N LEU A 42 -23.46 -6.21 -2.18
CA LEU A 42 -23.85 -6.82 -3.43
C LEU A 42 -24.45 -5.76 -4.34
N SER A 43 -24.15 -5.84 -5.62
CA SER A 43 -24.75 -5.03 -6.68
C SER A 43 -25.49 -5.97 -7.62
N ILE A 44 -26.71 -5.60 -8.00
CA ILE A 44 -27.48 -6.31 -9.03
C ILE A 44 -27.35 -5.49 -10.31
N GLU A 45 -27.02 -6.15 -11.42
CA GLU A 45 -26.95 -5.51 -12.73
C GLU A 45 -28.30 -4.85 -13.08
N GLY A 46 -28.27 -3.62 -13.58
CA GLY A 46 -29.48 -2.82 -13.85
C GLY A 46 -30.10 -2.14 -12.63
N PHE A 47 -29.63 -2.40 -11.40
CA PHE A 47 -30.07 -1.68 -10.20
C PHE A 47 -29.00 -0.71 -9.70
N TYR A 48 -29.41 0.53 -9.44
CA TYR A 48 -28.53 1.56 -8.89
C TYR A 48 -28.16 1.31 -7.42
N HIS A 49 -29.00 0.60 -6.67
CA HIS A 49 -28.81 0.39 -5.24
C HIS A 49 -27.85 -0.76 -4.92
N LYS A 50 -27.02 -0.55 -3.90
CA LYS A 50 -26.21 -1.59 -3.27
C LYS A 50 -26.96 -2.19 -2.09
N TYR A 51 -26.76 -3.49 -1.88
CA TYR A 51 -27.39 -4.25 -0.81
C TYR A 51 -26.33 -4.83 0.10
N CYS A 52 -26.56 -4.84 1.41
CA CYS A 52 -25.66 -5.47 2.37
C CYS A 52 -25.46 -6.95 2.05
N ALA A 53 -24.22 -7.41 2.02
CA ALA A 53 -23.90 -8.81 1.79
C ALA A 53 -24.35 -9.75 2.92
N TYR A 54 -24.66 -9.20 4.10
CA TYR A 54 -25.02 -9.98 5.29
C TYR A 54 -26.54 -10.04 5.51
N CYS A 55 -27.20 -8.90 5.57
CA CYS A 55 -28.63 -8.82 5.89
C CYS A 55 -29.54 -8.63 4.67
N GLY A 56 -28.97 -8.45 3.47
CA GLY A 56 -29.71 -8.21 2.22
C GLY A 56 -30.43 -6.86 2.12
N ARG A 57 -30.39 -6.01 3.15
CA ARG A 57 -31.02 -4.68 3.12
C ARG A 57 -30.19 -3.69 2.31
N LYS A 58 -30.84 -2.64 1.80
CA LYS A 58 -30.15 -1.56 1.09
C LYS A 58 -29.04 -0.98 1.96
N ALA A 59 -27.82 -0.96 1.43
CA ALA A 59 -26.69 -0.34 2.08
C ALA A 59 -26.77 1.18 1.88
N LEU A 60 -26.34 1.92 2.91
CA LEU A 60 -26.35 3.37 2.91
C LEU A 60 -25.08 3.88 2.24
N PRO A 61 -25.15 4.85 1.32
CA PRO A 61 -23.96 5.45 0.73
C PRO A 61 -23.18 6.20 1.80
N ILE A 62 -21.86 6.16 1.68
CA ILE A 62 -20.92 6.90 2.50
C ILE A 62 -20.40 8.06 1.65
N GLN A 63 -20.43 9.26 2.22
CA GLN A 63 -19.92 10.46 1.59
C GLN A 63 -18.47 10.72 2.02
N GLY A 64 -17.64 11.04 1.04
CA GLY A 64 -16.38 11.71 1.29
C GLY A 64 -16.58 13.19 1.55
N GLU A 65 -15.78 13.77 2.45
CA GLU A 65 -15.65 15.22 2.55
C GLU A 65 -14.91 15.73 1.31
N LEU A 66 -15.50 16.66 0.55
CA LEU A 66 -14.74 17.45 -0.42
C LEU A 66 -14.00 18.56 0.33
N GLU A 67 -12.74 18.79 -0.04
CA GLU A 67 -12.05 20.03 0.33
C GLU A 67 -12.89 21.23 -0.13
N LYS A 68 -13.00 22.26 0.72
CA LYS A 68 -13.76 23.49 0.43
C LYS A 68 -13.15 24.24 -0.76
N GLY A 69 -13.52 23.85 -1.98
CA GLY A 69 -13.24 24.62 -3.19
C GLY A 69 -14.01 25.94 -3.19
N ARG A 70 -13.35 27.02 -3.63
CA ARG A 70 -13.94 28.36 -3.77
C ARG A 70 -15.04 28.36 -4.85
N GLY A 71 -16.27 28.03 -4.48
CA GLY A 71 -17.43 28.21 -5.37
C GLY A 71 -18.55 27.24 -5.05
N PHE A 72 -19.56 27.73 -4.34
CA PHE A 72 -21.00 27.39 -4.23
C PHE A 72 -21.61 26.02 -4.59
N PHE A 73 -20.84 25.01 -5.00
CA PHE A 73 -21.30 23.63 -5.16
C PHE A 73 -20.32 22.71 -4.43
N THR A 74 -20.65 22.35 -3.19
CA THR A 74 -20.06 21.18 -2.54
C THR A 74 -20.61 19.95 -3.25
N GLY A 75 -19.89 19.44 -4.24
CA GLY A 75 -20.13 18.08 -4.72
C GLY A 75 -19.97 17.10 -3.56
N TYR A 76 -20.73 16.03 -3.55
CA TYR A 76 -20.44 14.88 -2.69
C TYR A 76 -19.95 13.77 -3.62
N TYR A 77 -18.91 13.04 -3.22
CA TYR A 77 -18.50 11.82 -3.92
C TYR A 77 -18.73 10.61 -3.02
N ASP A 78 -19.21 9.54 -3.64
CA ASP A 78 -19.45 8.26 -2.99
C ASP A 78 -18.11 7.57 -2.71
N ILE A 79 -17.80 7.33 -1.43
CA ILE A 79 -16.59 6.61 -1.01
C ILE A 79 -16.85 5.13 -0.73
N GLY A 80 -18.09 4.69 -0.86
CA GLY A 80 -18.50 3.32 -0.61
C GLY A 80 -19.84 3.25 0.09
N HIS A 81 -20.23 2.04 0.47
CA HIS A 81 -21.54 1.82 1.10
C HIS A 81 -21.37 1.06 2.42
N CYS A 82 -22.16 1.43 3.42
CA CYS A 82 -22.19 0.82 4.75
C CYS A 82 -23.59 0.28 5.05
N CYS A 83 -23.68 -0.92 5.61
CA CYS A 83 -24.90 -1.34 6.29
C CYS A 83 -24.76 -1.15 7.80
N VAL A 84 -25.88 -0.87 8.45
CA VAL A 84 -25.95 -0.63 9.90
C VAL A 84 -26.33 -1.86 10.71
N CYS A 85 -26.38 -3.04 10.07
CA CYS A 85 -26.68 -4.29 10.76
C CYS A 85 -25.49 -4.78 11.58
N LYS A 86 -25.76 -5.65 12.55
CA LYS A 86 -24.75 -6.23 13.44
C LYS A 86 -23.56 -6.81 12.68
N ASP A 87 -23.80 -7.68 11.70
CA ASP A 87 -22.73 -8.36 10.96
C ASP A 87 -21.86 -7.38 10.15
N ALA A 88 -22.47 -6.31 9.62
CA ALA A 88 -21.76 -5.26 8.92
C ALA A 88 -20.91 -4.41 9.88
N MET A 89 -21.40 -4.14 11.09
CA MET A 89 -20.61 -3.48 12.14
C MET A 89 -19.48 -4.38 12.68
N ASP A 90 -19.71 -5.70 12.77
CA ASP A 90 -18.67 -6.67 13.11
C ASP A 90 -17.55 -6.69 12.06
N GLU A 91 -17.88 -6.57 10.77
CA GLU A 91 -16.89 -6.41 9.71
C GLU A 91 -16.04 -5.15 9.93
N VAL A 92 -16.66 -4.00 10.22
CA VAL A 92 -15.95 -2.75 10.49
C VAL A 92 -14.99 -2.91 11.67
N GLU A 93 -15.46 -3.50 12.76
CA GLU A 93 -14.66 -3.74 13.96
C GLU A 93 -13.47 -4.67 13.69
N HIS A 94 -13.70 -5.78 12.98
CA HIS A 94 -12.64 -6.71 12.62
C HIS A 94 -11.60 -6.08 11.68
N ASN A 95 -12.05 -5.25 10.73
CA ASN A 95 -11.14 -4.51 9.86
C ASN A 95 -10.29 -3.52 10.65
N ASN A 96 -10.86 -2.85 11.67
CA ASN A 96 -10.10 -1.97 12.56
C ASN A 96 -9.03 -2.73 13.35
N LYS A 97 -9.41 -3.86 13.97
CA LYS A 97 -8.49 -4.75 14.69
C LYS A 97 -7.37 -5.25 13.79
N LEU A 98 -7.67 -5.60 12.53
CA LEU A 98 -6.67 -6.04 11.56
C LEU A 98 -5.67 -4.93 11.22
N ILE A 99 -6.13 -3.68 11.07
CA ILE A 99 -5.25 -2.53 10.82
C ILE A 99 -4.31 -2.30 12.00
N GLU A 100 -4.83 -2.33 13.23
CA GLU A 100 -4.03 -2.19 14.45
C GLU A 100 -2.97 -3.28 14.58
N LEU A 101 -3.35 -4.54 14.33
CA LEU A 101 -2.42 -5.67 14.36
C LEU A 101 -1.32 -5.53 13.30
N LYS A 102 -1.67 -5.13 12.06
CA LYS A 102 -0.69 -4.89 11.01
C LYS A 102 0.30 -3.80 11.39
N LYS A 103 -0.18 -2.69 11.98
CA LYS A 103 0.67 -1.59 12.44
C LYS A 103 1.63 -2.04 13.54
N LYS A 104 1.13 -2.80 14.52
CA LYS A 104 1.97 -3.36 15.58
C LYS A 104 3.04 -4.29 15.02
N HIS A 105 2.65 -5.18 14.11
CA HIS A 105 3.58 -6.11 13.48
C HIS A 105 4.66 -5.40 12.65
N GLU A 106 4.30 -4.36 11.91
CA GLU A 106 5.28 -3.54 11.18
C GLU A 106 6.29 -2.87 12.11
N GLN A 107 5.82 -2.40 13.27
CA GLN A 107 6.70 -1.81 14.29
C GLN A 107 7.65 -2.86 14.87
N GLU A 108 7.15 -4.06 15.21
CA GLU A 108 7.98 -5.18 15.70
C GLU A 108 9.05 -5.59 14.68
N LEU A 109 8.71 -5.61 13.39
CA LEU A 109 9.68 -5.89 12.33
C LEU A 109 10.80 -4.83 12.27
N LYS A 110 10.44 -3.54 12.37
CA LYS A 110 11.44 -2.45 12.40
C LYS A 110 12.34 -2.53 13.63
N GLU A 111 11.79 -2.89 14.79
CA GLU A 111 12.56 -3.08 16.02
C GLU A 111 13.55 -4.24 15.86
N LEU A 112 13.13 -5.37 15.28
CA LEU A 112 14.02 -6.49 14.97
C LEU A 112 15.11 -6.12 13.96
N GLU A 113 14.79 -5.33 12.93
CA GLU A 113 15.78 -4.82 11.98
C GLU A 113 16.83 -3.94 12.66
N ASN A 114 16.42 -3.10 13.60
CA ASN A 114 17.34 -2.26 14.37
C ASN A 114 18.23 -3.05 15.33
N LEU A 115 17.77 -4.22 15.78
CA LEU A 115 18.55 -5.15 16.60
C LEU A 115 19.54 -5.99 15.79
N LYS A 116 19.45 -6.00 14.45
CA LYS A 116 20.42 -6.72 13.63
C LYS A 116 21.82 -6.17 13.91
N PRO A 117 22.82 -7.04 14.13
CA PRO A 117 24.18 -6.59 14.36
C PRO A 117 24.64 -5.77 13.14
N LYS A 118 25.17 -4.58 13.41
CA LYS A 118 25.77 -3.76 12.36
C LYS A 118 26.98 -4.49 11.81
N MET A 119 27.13 -4.49 10.48
CA MET A 119 28.33 -5.04 9.86
C MET A 119 29.55 -4.28 10.38
N ASN A 120 30.60 -5.02 10.74
CA ASN A 120 31.85 -4.41 11.18
C ASN A 120 32.51 -3.67 9.99
N GLN A 121 32.55 -2.34 10.08
CA GLN A 121 33.07 -1.48 9.02
C GLN A 121 34.57 -1.69 8.76
N GLU A 122 35.33 -2.08 9.77
CA GLU A 122 36.76 -2.39 9.61
C GLU A 122 36.94 -3.66 8.78
N VAL A 123 36.11 -4.68 9.04
CA VAL A 123 36.10 -5.91 8.24
C VAL A 123 35.71 -5.60 6.80
N ILE A 124 34.64 -4.84 6.56
CA ILE A 124 34.24 -4.42 5.20
C ILE A 124 35.39 -3.69 4.51
N SER A 125 35.98 -2.70 5.17
CA SER A 125 37.05 -1.88 4.59
C SER A 125 38.29 -2.72 4.28
N SER A 126 38.63 -3.68 5.15
CA SER A 126 39.74 -4.60 4.92
C SER A 126 39.50 -5.53 3.73
N LEU A 127 38.28 -6.03 3.56
CA LEU A 127 37.90 -6.88 2.42
C LEU A 127 37.92 -6.09 1.10
N VAL A 128 37.42 -4.85 1.12
CA VAL A 128 37.48 -3.97 -0.04
C VAL A 128 38.94 -3.68 -0.43
N LYS A 129 39.80 -3.33 0.54
CA LYS A 129 41.23 -3.11 0.29
C LYS A 129 41.91 -4.35 -0.29
N LYS A 130 41.70 -5.52 0.31
CA LYS A 130 42.24 -6.79 -0.21
C LYS A 130 41.78 -7.07 -1.64
N SER A 131 40.50 -6.84 -1.96
CA SER A 131 40.00 -7.03 -3.32
C SER A 131 40.67 -6.08 -4.32
N PHE A 132 40.93 -4.82 -3.94
CA PHE A 132 41.66 -3.88 -4.78
C PHE A 132 43.12 -4.29 -4.97
N GLU A 133 43.81 -4.70 -3.91
CA GLU A 133 45.19 -5.17 -3.96
C GLU A 133 45.34 -6.43 -4.84
N GLU A 134 44.43 -7.40 -4.70
CA GLU A 134 44.40 -8.61 -5.52
C GLU A 134 44.16 -8.29 -7.00
N LYS A 135 43.20 -7.38 -7.29
CA LYS A 135 42.97 -6.91 -8.67
C LYS A 135 44.17 -6.17 -9.24
N HIS A 136 44.81 -5.32 -8.45
CA HIS A 136 46.01 -4.59 -8.87
C HIS A 136 47.18 -5.55 -9.15
N ALA A 137 47.41 -6.52 -8.26
CA ALA A 137 48.45 -7.53 -8.45
C ALA A 137 48.17 -8.42 -9.67
N GLN A 138 46.90 -8.73 -9.96
CA GLN A 138 46.53 -9.45 -11.17
C GLN A 138 46.77 -8.61 -12.43
N LEU A 139 46.40 -7.32 -12.41
CA LEU A 139 46.67 -6.39 -13.50
C LEU A 139 48.16 -6.22 -13.78
N GLU A 140 49.00 -6.11 -12.74
CA GLU A 140 50.45 -6.05 -12.91
C GLU A 140 51.02 -7.32 -13.57
N LYS A 141 50.51 -8.50 -13.20
CA LYS A 141 50.91 -9.76 -13.83
C LYS A 141 50.51 -9.78 -15.30
N ASP A 142 49.28 -9.38 -15.60
CA ASP A 142 48.75 -9.37 -16.96
C ASP A 142 49.48 -8.34 -17.83
N LEU A 143 49.85 -7.18 -17.28
CA LEU A 143 50.67 -6.18 -17.97
C LEU A 143 52.07 -6.71 -18.29
N LYS A 144 52.77 -7.33 -17.33
CA LYS A 144 54.07 -7.96 -17.56
C LYS A 144 54.00 -9.07 -18.61
N HIS A 145 52.90 -9.84 -18.61
CA HIS A 145 52.64 -10.85 -19.63
C HIS A 145 52.43 -10.20 -21.01
N CYS A 146 51.67 -9.10 -21.07
CA CYS A 146 51.48 -8.32 -22.29
C CYS A 146 52.80 -7.76 -22.85
N GLU A 147 53.64 -7.16 -22.01
CA GLU A 147 54.95 -6.64 -22.41
C GLU A 147 55.84 -7.74 -23.02
N LYS A 148 55.72 -8.96 -22.51
CA LYS A 148 56.53 -10.11 -22.95
C LYS A 148 55.98 -10.79 -24.21
N TYR A 149 54.66 -10.85 -24.36
CA TYR A 149 54.01 -11.68 -25.39
C TYR A 149 53.12 -10.91 -26.38
N GLY A 150 52.93 -9.60 -26.18
CA GLY A 150 52.19 -8.71 -27.07
C GLY A 150 50.68 -8.83 -27.01
N TYR A 151 50.10 -9.51 -26.02
CA TYR A 151 48.65 -9.66 -25.89
C TYR A 151 48.16 -9.59 -24.43
N MET A 152 46.94 -9.05 -24.25
CA MET A 152 46.17 -9.03 -23.00
C MET A 152 44.82 -9.70 -23.21
N SER A 153 44.28 -10.32 -22.16
CA SER A 153 42.93 -10.92 -22.21
C SER A 153 41.83 -9.85 -22.18
N GLU A 154 40.71 -10.12 -22.85
CA GLU A 154 39.52 -9.25 -22.83
C GLU A 154 38.94 -9.03 -21.44
N SER A 155 38.98 -10.07 -20.58
CA SER A 155 38.58 -9.97 -19.18
C SER A 155 39.43 -8.97 -18.40
N THR A 156 40.73 -8.89 -18.69
CA THR A 156 41.62 -7.93 -18.05
C THR A 156 41.33 -6.52 -18.51
N LEU A 157 41.11 -6.31 -19.82
CA LEU A 157 40.75 -5.00 -20.38
C LEU A 157 39.42 -4.49 -19.78
N THR A 158 38.44 -5.39 -19.63
CA THR A 158 37.15 -5.07 -18.99
C THR A 158 37.32 -4.69 -17.52
N MET A 159 38.23 -5.34 -16.78
CA MET A 159 38.52 -5.00 -15.37
C MET A 159 39.08 -3.58 -15.17
N VAL A 160 39.79 -3.01 -16.16
CA VAL A 160 40.27 -1.62 -16.15
C VAL A 160 39.34 -0.65 -16.89
N GLY A 161 38.15 -1.10 -17.29
CA GLY A 161 37.18 -0.25 -17.99
C GLY A 161 37.55 0.07 -19.44
N VAL A 162 38.44 -0.72 -20.05
CA VAL A 162 38.79 -0.63 -21.47
C VAL A 162 37.96 -1.65 -22.24
N THR A 163 37.04 -1.18 -23.06
CA THR A 163 36.26 -2.02 -23.98
C THR A 163 36.92 -2.04 -25.35
N ILE A 164 37.10 -3.23 -25.93
CA ILE A 164 37.52 -3.38 -27.33
C ILE A 164 36.34 -2.94 -28.19
N VAL A 165 36.50 -1.84 -28.92
CA VAL A 165 35.54 -1.43 -29.95
C VAL A 165 35.95 -2.16 -31.23
N GLU A 166 35.21 -3.20 -31.60
CA GLU A 166 35.42 -3.83 -32.91
C GLU A 166 35.14 -2.78 -33.99
N GLY A 167 36.16 -2.45 -34.78
CA GLY A 167 36.00 -1.57 -35.92
C GLY A 167 34.99 -2.18 -36.89
N ASN A 168 33.87 -1.49 -37.10
CA ASN A 168 32.85 -1.82 -38.09
C ASN A 168 33.49 -2.37 -39.38
N LYS A 169 33.31 -3.66 -39.64
CA LYS A 169 33.51 -4.20 -40.98
C LYS A 169 32.26 -3.87 -41.80
N ASN A 170 32.42 -2.93 -42.74
CA ASN A 170 31.63 -2.70 -43.95
C ASN A 170 30.34 -1.86 -43.74
N VAL A 171 30.03 -0.76 -44.45
CA VAL A 171 30.35 -0.31 -45.84
C VAL A 171 30.25 -1.41 -46.88
#